data_AF-A0A0E3SAU7-F1
#
_entry.id   AF-A0A0E3SAU7-F1
#
_cell.length_a   1.000
_cell.length_b   1.000
_cell.length_c   1.000
_cell.angle_alpha   90.00
_cell.angle_beta   90.00
_cell.angle_gamma   90.00
#
_symmetry.space_group_name_H-M   'P 1'
#
loop_
_entity.id
_entity.type
_entity.pdbx_description
1 polymer ?
#
loop_
_entity_poly.entity_id
_entity_poly.type
_entity_poly.pdbx_seq_one_letter_code
_entity_poly.pdbx_strand_id
1 'polypeptide(L)' 'MFAVTDIDDVVARLQKRGAELVGEVVQYEDMYRLCYLRGPEGILVALAEQLGNKSVADVLGNF' A
#
# COMPACT_ATOMS: atom_id res chain seq x y z
N MET A 1 8.24 6.76 -5.01
CA MET A 1 6.98 6.40 -4.34
C MET A 1 6.12 5.65 -5.35
N PHE A 2 5.45 4.57 -4.95
CA PHE A 2 4.57 3.80 -5.82
C PHE A 2 3.14 3.85 -5.28
N ALA A 3 2.19 4.18 -6.15
CA ALA A 3 0.77 4.13 -5.82
C ALA A 3 0.24 2.70 -5.93
N VAL A 4 -0.42 2.19 -4.90
CA VAL A 4 -0.99 0.84 -4.84
C VAL A 4 -2.47 0.89 -4.46
N THR A 5 -3.22 -0.15 -4.81
CA THR A 5 -4.65 -0.24 -4.48
C THR A 5 -4.91 -0.92 -3.13
N ASP A 6 -4.01 -1.79 -2.70
CA ASP A 6 -4.11 -2.53 -1.44
C ASP A 6 -2.70 -2.67 -0.85
N ILE A 7 -2.37 -1.82 0.13
CA ILE A 7 -1.03 -1.78 0.70
C ILE A 7 -0.73 -3.05 1.49
N ASP A 8 -1.74 -3.64 2.13
CA ASP A 8 -1.64 -4.86 2.93
C ASP A 8 -1.28 -6.08 2.06
N ASP A 9 -1.94 -6.29 0.93
CA ASP A 9 -1.61 -7.36 -0.03
C ASP A 9 -0.19 -7.19 -0.60
N VAL A 10 0.15 -5.98 -1.02
CA VAL A 10 1.46 -5.70 -1.61
C VAL A 10 2.57 -5.92 -0.58
N VAL A 11 2.39 -5.43 0.65
CA VAL A 11 3.32 -5.66 1.76
C VAL A 11 3.47 -7.15 2.03
N ALA A 12 2.38 -7.91 2.14
CA ALA A 12 2.42 -9.35 2.40
C ALA A 12 3.17 -10.11 1.29
N ARG A 13 2.97 -9.73 0.03
CA ARG A 13 3.68 -10.31 -1.13
C ARG A 13 5.15 -9.95 -1.16
N LEU A 14 5.50 -8.72 -0.79
CA LEU A 14 6.88 -8.26 -0.73
C LEU A 14 7.63 -8.92 0.44
N GLN A 15 6.98 -9.08 1.59
CA GLN A 15 7.55 -9.82 2.73
C GLN A 15 7.89 -11.27 2.36
N LYS A 16 7.00 -11.96 1.63
CA LYS A 16 7.27 -13.31 1.10
C LYS A 16 8.48 -13.37 0.15
N ARG A 17 8.89 -12.23 -0.43
CA ARG A 17 10.04 -12.13 -1.35
C ARG A 17 11.32 -11.62 -0.66
N GLY A 18 11.30 -11.47 0.67
CA GLY A 18 12.44 -11.01 1.44
C GLY A 18 12.51 -9.48 1.61
N ALA A 19 11.40 -8.77 1.43
CA ALA A 19 11.32 -7.38 1.86
C ALA A 19 10.95 -7.29 3.34
N GLU A 20 11.51 -6.33 4.06
CA GLU A 20 11.20 -6.07 5.46
C GLU A 20 10.39 -4.77 5.56
N LEU A 21 9.30 -4.78 6.31
CA LEU A 21 8.55 -3.55 6.60
C LEU A 21 9.40 -2.67 7.53
N VAL A 22 9.65 -1.43 7.12
CA VAL A 22 10.39 -0.44 7.91
C VAL A 22 9.39 0.47 8.59
N GLY A 23 9.18 0.24 9.89
CA GLY A 23 8.18 0.94 10.68
C GLY A 23 6.81 0.28 10.54
N GLU A 24 5.77 1.09 10.37
CA GLU A 24 4.37 0.65 10.30
C GLU A 24 3.64 1.31 9.13
N VAL A 25 2.51 0.75 8.73
CA VAL A 25 1.61 1.38 7.76
C VAL A 25 0.94 2.57 8.45
N VAL A 26 1.22 3.77 7.97
CA VAL A 26 0.63 5.01 8.50
C VAL A 26 -0.56 5.38 7.65
N GLN A 27 -1.71 5.55 8.27
CA GLN A 27 -2.90 6.08 7.63
C GLN A 27 -2.97 7.59 7.89
N TYR A 28 -3.00 8.37 6.80
CA TYR A 28 -3.22 9.80 6.80
C TYR A 28 -4.70 10.08 6.49
N GLU A 29 -5.43 10.49 7.53
CA GLU A 29 -6.88 10.69 7.49
C GLU A 29 -7.60 9.46 6.89
N ASP A 30 -8.64 9.66 6.08
CA ASP A 30 -9.26 8.60 5.27
C ASP A 30 -8.91 8.78 3.79
N MET A 31 -7.77 9.42 3.51
CA MET A 31 -7.36 9.82 2.16
C MET A 31 -6.17 9.02 1.65
N TYR A 32 -5.20 8.70 2.50
CA TYR A 32 -4.01 7.98 2.07
C TYR A 32 -3.46 7.04 3.14
N ARG A 33 -2.90 5.92 2.69
CA ARG A 33 -2.12 4.97 3.49
C ARG A 33 -0.71 4.93 2.94
N LEU A 34 0.28 4.91 3.82
CA LEU A 34 1.69 5.04 3.45
C LEU A 34 2.50 3.99 4.19
N CYS A 35 3.45 3.35 3.52
CA CYS A 35 4.41 2.48 4.20
C CYS A 35 5.79 2.52 3.54
N TYR A 36 6.81 2.16 4.31
CA TYR A 36 8.17 2.00 3.83
C TYR A 36 8.59 0.53 3.95
N LEU A 37 9.14 -0.01 2.87
CA LEU A 37 9.69 -1.36 2.84
C LEU A 37 11.16 -1.29 2.46
N ARG A 38 11.95 -2.18 3.05
CA ARG A 38 13.32 -2.44 2.66
C ARG A 38 13.35 -3.70 1.83
N GLY A 39 13.74 -3.60 0.56
CA GLY A 39 13.95 -4.76 -0.28
C GLY A 39 15.14 -5.62 0.18
N PRO A 40 15.32 -6.81 -0.39
CA PRO A 40 16.40 -7.74 -0.02
C PRO A 40 17.80 -7.17 -0.23
N GLU A 41 17.97 -6.18 -1.11
CA GLU A 41 19.24 -5.48 -1.33
C GLU A 41 19.38 -4.19 -0.52
N GLY A 42 18.53 -3.98 0.50
CA GLY A 42 18.55 -2.79 1.34
C GLY A 42 17.90 -1.55 0.71
N ILE A 43 17.26 -1.70 -0.46
CA ILE A 43 16.58 -0.62 -1.19
C ILE A 43 15.32 -0.18 -0.44
N LEU A 44 15.21 1.10 -0.12
CA LEU A 44 14.00 1.66 0.49
C LEU A 44 12.95 1.95 -0.58
N VAL A 45 11.77 1.35 -0.44
CA VAL A 45 10.61 1.52 -1.31
C VAL A 45 9.48 2.14 -0.50
N ALA A 46 8.97 3.29 -0.96
CA ALA A 46 7.79 3.93 -0.38
C ALA A 46 6.55 3.55 -1.19
N LEU A 47 5.55 2.97 -0.52
CA LEU A 47 4.24 2.67 -1.07
C LEU A 47 3.20 3.66 -0.52
N ALA A 48 2.28 4.07 -1.38
CA ALA A 48 1.14 4.89 -1.02
C ALA A 48 -0.13 4.29 -1.59
N GLU A 49 -1.13 4.07 -0.77
CA GLU A 49 -2.48 3.69 -1.18
C GLU A 49 -3.41 4.89 -1.02
N GLN A 50 -4.27 5.13 -1.99
CA GLN A 50 -5.27 6.18 -1.91
C GLN A 50 -6.55 5.61 -1.31
N LEU A 51 -6.85 6.00 -0.07
CA LEU A 51 -8.14 5.79 0.56
C LEU A 51 -9.08 6.90 0.09
N GLY A 52 -10.37 6.62 -0.11
CA GLY A 52 -11.32 7.67 -0.50
C GLY A 52 -11.53 7.86 -2.01
N ASN A 53 -11.00 6.96 -2.84
CA ASN A 53 -11.60 6.69 -4.14
C ASN A 53 -12.14 5.25 -4.16
N LYS A 54 -13.24 5.02 -3.42
CA LYS A 54 -14.28 4.14 -3.98
C LYS A 54 -14.68 4.80 -5.28
N SER A 55 -13.97 4.43 -6.35
CA SER A 55 -14.30 4.89 -7.69
C SER A 55 -15.79 4.62 -7.86
N VAL A 56 -16.48 5.49 -8.58
CA VAL A 56 -17.86 5.22 -9.02
C VAL A 56 -18.02 3.83 -9.65
N ALA A 57 -16.92 3.20 -10.12
CA ALA A 57 -16.85 1.79 -10.52
C ALA A 57 -17.15 0.76 -9.39
N ASP A 58 -16.76 1.03 -8.14
CA ASP A 58 -17.05 0.17 -6.97
C ASP A 58 -18.51 0.33 -6.50
N VAL A 59 -19.07 1.54 -6.66
CA VAL A 59 -20.47 1.85 -6.30
C VAL A 59 -21.46 1.36 -7.37
N LEU A 60 -21.06 1.33 -8.65
CA LEU A 60 -21.93 0.92 -9.77
C LEU A 60 -21.87 -0.59 -10.08
N GLY A 61 -21.00 -1.36 -9.43
CA GLY A 61 -20.94 -2.83 -9.56
C GLY A 61 -22.05 -3.57 -8.79
N ASN A 62 -23.02 -2.86 -8.22
CA ASN A 62 -23.99 -3.37 -7.27
C ASN A 62 -25.46 -3.06 -7.64
N PHE A 63 -25.78 -3.17 -8.94
CA PHE A 63 -27.17 -3.14 -9.45
C PHE A 63 -27.51 -4.41 -10.21
#